data_AF-A0A815E9K5-F1
#
_entry.id   AF-A0A815E9K5-F1
#
_cell.length_a   1.000
_cell.length_b   1.000
_cell.length_c   1.000
_cell.angle_alpha   90.00
_cell.angle_beta   90.00
_cell.angle_gamma   90.00
#
_symmetry.space_group_name_H-M   'P 1'
#
loop_
_entity.id
_entity.type
_entity.pdbx_description
1 polymer ?
#
loop_
_entity_poly.entity_id
_entity_poly.type
_entity_poly.pdbx_seq_one_letter_code
_entity_poly.pdbx_strand_id
1 'polypeptide(L)'
;MFNNPTFVQGYFPNGQALYLQSNLSQYLETSYVNLTYRSWTVSLWMYVLSFNTQDSSIVGECVGPVQTDHCLHLNIRNMKLYMAFYSDDISGTTILQLNQWYHVSFVYDYSIKGKFIYLDGILNGVSNSLPGGTFNVTVGNLTIGRNLVIRTPLNYFNGYLDSLVFTDSVRTACDIMNDATLAAYYSMDLTLADSGPNSLNAQASGQTNYMNGHMNQAFEFNSANSYFQAGYGFTFLGVNNQAYSFSLWLNPIALTGTVLHVSSLNTGLGWCLPVIGFSLSGSIIAQTLDSTLSVITAQGPILDLNTWTHFVITWSSTNGLQLYINSLLVATVSVTSFAANNGTILPKYVTLVNPLSGASCQQQGLIGAPGQFFGRIDEVYIFRKELTTDDVCVLYYYK
;
A
#
# COMPACT_ATOMS: atom_id res chain seq x y z
N MET A 1 7.60 -23.36 16.61
CA MET A 1 8.10 -22.05 17.09
C MET A 1 9.18 -22.29 18.14
N PHE A 2 10.25 -21.51 18.15
CA PHE A 2 11.40 -21.71 19.05
C PHE A 2 11.65 -20.49 19.93
N ASN A 3 11.88 -20.73 21.23
CA ASN A 3 12.07 -19.71 22.26
C ASN A 3 10.89 -18.72 22.41
N ASN A 4 9.68 -19.21 22.16
CA ASN A 4 8.40 -18.51 22.38
C ASN A 4 8.30 -17.10 21.75
N PRO A 5 8.41 -16.97 20.40
CA PRO A 5 8.03 -15.75 19.71
C PRO A 5 6.57 -15.37 20.00
N THR A 6 6.25 -14.09 19.95
CA THR A 6 4.90 -13.59 20.20
C THR A 6 4.32 -12.89 18.98
N PHE A 7 3.00 -12.75 18.95
CA PHE A 7 2.30 -11.95 17.96
C PHE A 7 1.85 -10.63 18.60
N VAL A 8 2.06 -9.53 17.88
CA VAL A 8 1.70 -8.17 18.29
C VAL A 8 0.91 -7.47 17.18
N GLN A 9 0.39 -6.28 17.44
CA GLN A 9 -0.22 -5.46 16.39
C GLN A 9 0.74 -5.30 15.21
N GLY A 10 0.30 -5.70 14.02
CA GLY A 10 1.13 -5.69 12.83
C GLY A 10 1.10 -4.39 12.04
N TYR A 11 1.58 -4.48 10.80
CA TYR A 11 1.49 -3.41 9.83
C TYR A 11 0.02 -3.06 9.55
N PHE A 12 -0.81 -4.10 9.43
CA PHE A 12 -2.25 -3.94 9.22
C PHE A 12 -2.98 -3.71 10.54
N PRO A 13 -3.91 -2.73 10.63
CA PRO A 13 -4.66 -2.44 11.85
C PRO A 13 -5.45 -3.63 12.40
N ASN A 14 -5.88 -4.55 11.54
CA ASN A 14 -6.60 -5.76 11.91
C ASN A 14 -5.73 -7.03 11.85
N GLY A 15 -4.44 -6.88 11.56
CA GLY A 15 -3.47 -7.98 11.44
C GLY A 15 -2.53 -8.09 12.63
N GLN A 16 -1.81 -9.21 12.71
CA GLN A 16 -0.79 -9.44 13.72
C GLN A 16 0.56 -9.71 13.06
N ALA A 17 1.58 -8.97 13.51
CA ALA A 17 2.95 -9.26 13.15
C ALA A 17 3.57 -10.25 14.13
N LEU A 18 4.41 -11.11 13.61
CA LEU A 18 5.32 -11.93 14.38
C LEU A 18 6.44 -11.06 14.94
N TYR A 19 6.60 -11.03 16.26
CA TYR A 19 7.70 -10.37 16.95
C TYR A 19 8.82 -11.38 17.26
N LEU A 20 10.03 -11.07 16.80
CA LEU A 20 11.23 -11.88 17.01
C LEU A 20 12.30 -11.06 17.73
N GLN A 21 12.89 -11.67 18.75
CA GLN A 21 13.98 -11.11 19.53
C GLN A 21 15.28 -11.89 19.32
N SER A 22 16.28 -11.22 18.75
CA SER A 22 17.57 -11.86 18.41
C SER A 22 18.33 -12.32 19.65
N ASN A 23 18.28 -11.55 20.75
CA ASN A 23 18.93 -11.89 22.02
C ASN A 23 18.31 -13.12 22.72
N LEU A 24 17.08 -13.48 22.36
CA LEU A 24 16.40 -14.70 22.81
C LEU A 24 16.51 -15.85 21.80
N SER A 25 17.23 -15.65 20.69
CA SER A 25 17.37 -16.66 19.63
C SER A 25 16.03 -17.18 19.12
N GLN A 26 15.06 -16.28 18.93
CA GLN A 26 13.69 -16.61 18.51
C GLN A 26 13.60 -16.80 17.00
N TYR A 27 12.86 -17.83 16.58
CA TYR A 27 12.55 -18.10 15.17
C TYR A 27 11.36 -19.07 15.05
N LEU A 28 10.81 -19.18 13.84
CA LEU A 28 9.88 -20.25 13.48
C LEU A 28 10.55 -21.23 12.53
N GLU A 29 10.03 -22.44 12.54
CA GLU A 29 10.41 -23.49 11.61
C GLU A 29 9.14 -24.17 11.14
N THR A 30 9.10 -24.49 9.87
CA THR A 30 8.06 -25.29 9.23
C THR A 30 8.70 -26.38 8.40
N SER A 31 7.88 -27.35 7.96
CA SER A 31 8.30 -28.37 7.00
C SER A 31 8.86 -27.75 5.72
N TYR A 32 9.70 -28.52 5.03
CA TYR A 32 10.19 -28.26 3.69
C TYR A 32 9.15 -27.58 2.78
N VAL A 33 9.57 -26.53 2.08
CA VAL A 33 8.78 -25.89 1.04
C VAL A 33 9.48 -26.12 -0.29
N ASN A 34 8.80 -26.80 -1.22
CA ASN A 34 9.42 -27.15 -2.49
C ASN A 34 9.51 -25.94 -3.43
N LEU A 35 10.63 -25.21 -3.35
CA LEU A 35 10.99 -24.10 -4.22
C LEU A 35 12.01 -24.51 -5.31
N THR A 36 12.37 -25.79 -5.37
CA THR A 36 13.45 -26.29 -6.23
C THR A 36 13.02 -26.43 -7.69
N TYR A 37 13.92 -26.03 -8.60
CA TYR A 37 13.73 -26.03 -10.05
C TYR A 37 12.46 -25.32 -10.55
N ARG A 38 12.04 -24.25 -9.86
CA ARG A 38 10.86 -23.46 -10.23
C ARG A 38 11.03 -22.00 -9.86
N SER A 39 10.22 -21.17 -10.49
CA SER A 39 10.11 -19.76 -10.14
C SER A 39 9.26 -19.57 -8.90
N TRP A 40 9.54 -18.51 -8.15
CA TRP A 40 8.79 -18.17 -6.94
C TRP A 40 8.99 -16.71 -6.56
N THR A 41 8.09 -16.23 -5.70
CA THR A 41 8.17 -14.93 -5.04
C THR A 41 7.91 -15.08 -3.55
N VAL A 42 8.74 -14.44 -2.72
CA VAL A 42 8.51 -14.30 -1.27
C VAL A 42 8.30 -12.82 -0.97
N SER A 43 7.12 -12.45 -0.49
CA SER A 43 6.77 -11.07 -0.13
C SER A 43 6.42 -10.97 1.35
N LEU A 44 6.77 -9.85 2.00
CA LEU A 44 6.42 -9.58 3.39
C LEU A 44 6.50 -8.09 3.74
N TRP A 45 5.85 -7.71 4.83
CA TRP A 45 6.15 -6.49 5.56
C TRP A 45 7.15 -6.78 6.67
N MET A 46 8.17 -5.92 6.83
CA MET A 46 9.15 -6.06 7.91
C MET A 46 9.43 -4.73 8.60
N TYR A 47 9.70 -4.79 9.90
CA TYR A 47 10.11 -3.66 10.72
C TYR A 47 11.30 -4.06 11.56
N VAL A 48 12.44 -3.41 11.35
CA VAL A 48 13.72 -3.82 11.95
C VAL A 48 14.02 -2.96 13.18
N LEU A 49 14.23 -3.62 14.32
CA LEU A 49 14.57 -2.97 15.60
C LEU A 49 16.08 -2.84 15.82
N SER A 50 16.86 -3.79 15.31
CA SER A 50 18.32 -3.69 15.26
C SER A 50 18.91 -4.57 14.16
N PHE A 51 20.07 -4.16 13.63
CA PHE A 51 20.85 -4.99 12.72
C PHE A 51 21.87 -5.84 13.49
N ASN A 52 22.10 -7.07 13.03
CA ASN A 52 23.22 -7.87 13.52
C ASN A 52 24.53 -7.44 12.85
N THR A 53 25.65 -7.83 13.45
CA THR A 53 27.00 -7.55 12.90
C THR A 53 27.32 -8.36 11.64
N GLN A 54 26.58 -9.44 11.37
CA GLN A 54 26.65 -10.22 10.14
C GLN A 54 25.30 -10.13 9.40
N ASP A 55 24.44 -11.12 9.60
CA ASP A 55 23.16 -11.24 8.91
C ASP A 55 22.01 -11.10 9.90
N SER A 56 20.99 -10.31 9.59
CA SER A 56 19.68 -10.42 10.22
C SER A 56 18.81 -11.27 9.30
N SER A 57 18.64 -12.56 9.62
CA SER A 57 18.03 -13.52 8.70
C SER A 57 16.51 -13.42 8.70
N ILE A 58 15.88 -13.34 7.53
CA ILE A 58 14.42 -13.25 7.39
C ILE A 58 13.84 -14.63 7.13
N VAL A 59 14.30 -15.30 6.07
CA VAL A 59 13.88 -16.65 5.69
C VAL A 59 15.10 -17.46 5.29
N GLY A 60 15.14 -18.72 5.73
CA GLY A 60 16.21 -19.65 5.42
C GLY A 60 15.73 -21.06 5.12
N GLU A 61 16.33 -21.72 4.14
CA GLU A 61 16.07 -23.14 3.84
C GLU A 61 17.33 -23.77 3.26
N CYS A 62 17.78 -24.88 3.84
CA CYS A 62 19.08 -25.46 3.52
C CYS A 62 19.08 -26.97 3.58
N VAL A 63 19.86 -27.58 2.70
CA VAL A 63 20.22 -29.01 2.76
C VAL A 63 21.69 -29.17 3.14
N GLY A 64 22.01 -30.17 3.96
CA GLY A 64 23.39 -30.54 4.27
C GLY A 64 23.99 -31.52 3.25
N PRO A 65 25.31 -31.48 2.97
CA PRO A 65 26.30 -30.47 3.36
C PRO A 65 26.17 -29.18 2.53
N VAL A 66 26.50 -28.05 3.15
CA VAL A 66 26.38 -26.70 2.56
C VAL A 66 27.29 -26.55 1.35
N GLN A 67 26.69 -26.31 0.21
CA GLN A 67 27.35 -26.10 -1.08
C GLN A 67 26.69 -24.92 -1.79
N THR A 68 27.34 -24.40 -2.84
CA THR A 68 26.69 -23.48 -3.77
C THR A 68 25.34 -24.04 -4.18
N ASP A 69 24.33 -23.17 -4.29
CA ASP A 69 22.97 -23.50 -4.70
C ASP A 69 22.10 -24.28 -3.69
N HIS A 70 22.63 -24.70 -2.54
CA HIS A 70 21.96 -25.59 -1.58
C HIS A 70 21.35 -24.89 -0.36
N CYS A 71 21.26 -23.55 -0.38
CA CYS A 71 20.83 -22.78 0.78
C CYS A 71 20.18 -21.45 0.45
N LEU A 72 18.88 -21.35 0.61
CA LEU A 72 18.14 -20.11 0.51
C LEU A 72 18.49 -19.22 1.70
N HIS A 73 18.96 -18.02 1.40
CA HIS A 73 19.25 -16.97 2.36
C HIS A 73 18.53 -15.69 1.92
N LEU A 74 17.43 -15.34 2.59
CA LEU A 74 16.77 -14.03 2.45
C LEU A 74 17.09 -13.20 3.69
N ASN A 75 18.00 -12.24 3.56
CA ASN A 75 18.67 -11.63 4.72
C ASN A 75 18.80 -10.12 4.62
N ILE A 76 19.16 -9.51 5.75
CA ILE A 76 19.77 -8.18 5.79
C ILE A 76 21.23 -8.34 6.19
N ARG A 77 22.16 -7.80 5.40
CA ARG A 77 23.60 -7.77 5.68
C ARG A 77 24.13 -6.37 5.40
N ASN A 78 24.97 -5.83 6.28
CA ASN A 78 25.45 -4.44 6.16
C ASN A 78 24.30 -3.43 5.94
N MET A 79 23.17 -3.65 6.63
CA MET A 79 21.96 -2.82 6.55
C MET A 79 21.27 -2.82 5.17
N LYS A 80 21.61 -3.73 4.26
CA LYS A 80 20.99 -3.87 2.93
C LYS A 80 20.34 -5.24 2.81
N LEU A 81 19.33 -5.36 1.95
CA LEU A 81 18.70 -6.65 1.62
C LEU A 81 19.64 -7.53 0.80
N TYR A 82 19.59 -8.84 1.04
CA TYR A 82 20.37 -9.86 0.33
C TYR A 82 19.51 -11.07 0.01
N MET A 83 19.80 -11.68 -1.13
CA MET A 83 19.21 -12.94 -1.58
C MET A 83 20.33 -13.82 -2.13
N ALA A 84 20.43 -15.06 -1.64
CA ALA A 84 21.41 -16.03 -2.10
C ALA A 84 20.87 -17.45 -2.05
N PHE A 85 21.44 -18.34 -2.87
CA PHE A 85 21.37 -19.79 -2.76
C PHE A 85 22.67 -20.40 -2.20
N TYR A 86 23.52 -19.55 -1.61
CA TYR A 86 24.88 -19.78 -1.11
C TYR A 86 25.98 -19.53 -2.16
N SER A 87 26.92 -18.64 -1.82
CA SER A 87 28.07 -18.24 -2.67
C SER A 87 27.70 -17.57 -4.00
N ASP A 88 26.48 -17.07 -4.12
CA ASP A 88 25.90 -16.47 -5.32
C ASP A 88 24.95 -15.29 -4.94
N ASP A 89 25.33 -14.60 -3.87
CA ASP A 89 24.59 -13.51 -3.26
C ASP A 89 24.36 -12.35 -4.23
N ILE A 90 23.13 -11.83 -4.24
CA ILE A 90 22.81 -10.52 -4.78
C ILE A 90 22.48 -9.58 -3.62
N SER A 91 22.86 -8.31 -3.76
CA SER A 91 22.60 -7.28 -2.76
C SER A 91 21.67 -6.21 -3.31
N GLY A 92 20.76 -5.75 -2.46
CA GLY A 92 20.06 -4.49 -2.66
C GLY A 92 21.00 -3.29 -2.60
N THR A 93 20.52 -2.14 -3.06
CA THR A 93 21.28 -0.88 -3.09
C THR A 93 21.01 0.01 -1.88
N THR A 94 19.82 -0.08 -1.28
CA THR A 94 19.34 0.82 -0.22
C THR A 94 19.83 0.40 1.16
N ILE A 95 20.37 1.36 1.93
CA ILE A 95 20.65 1.21 3.36
C ILE A 95 19.35 1.43 4.14
N LEU A 96 18.87 0.36 4.77
CA LEU A 96 17.66 0.37 5.58
C LEU A 96 17.89 1.17 6.87
N GLN A 97 16.93 2.01 7.20
CA GLN A 97 16.79 2.63 8.52
C GLN A 97 16.02 1.72 9.48
N LEU A 98 16.37 1.78 10.76
CA LEU A 98 15.63 1.12 11.83
C LEU A 98 14.29 1.81 12.07
N ASN A 99 13.39 1.10 12.75
CA ASN A 99 12.16 1.64 13.30
C ASN A 99 11.15 2.17 12.27
N GLN A 100 11.13 1.57 11.08
CA GLN A 100 10.08 1.79 10.08
C GLN A 100 9.72 0.50 9.35
N TRP A 101 8.50 0.47 8.82
CA TRP A 101 8.00 -0.64 8.01
C TRP A 101 8.49 -0.52 6.57
N TYR A 102 8.86 -1.67 6.00
CA TYR A 102 9.16 -1.83 4.58
C TYR A 102 8.34 -2.98 4.01
N HIS A 103 7.88 -2.83 2.77
CA HIS A 103 7.46 -3.98 1.97
C HIS A 103 8.66 -4.53 1.23
N VAL A 104 8.90 -5.83 1.33
CA VAL A 104 10.03 -6.49 0.67
C VAL A 104 9.52 -7.66 -0.15
N SER A 105 10.03 -7.79 -1.37
CA SER A 105 9.80 -8.96 -2.20
C SER A 105 11.10 -9.51 -2.77
N PHE A 106 11.28 -10.82 -2.65
CA PHE A 106 12.36 -11.58 -3.24
C PHE A 106 11.79 -12.45 -4.36
N VAL A 107 12.25 -12.26 -5.58
CA VAL A 107 11.75 -12.96 -6.76
C VAL A 107 12.87 -13.79 -7.35
N TYR A 108 12.58 -15.06 -7.60
CA TYR A 108 13.43 -15.92 -8.39
C TYR A 108 12.69 -16.37 -9.65
N ASP A 109 13.24 -16.03 -10.81
CA ASP A 109 12.78 -16.54 -12.09
C ASP A 109 13.71 -17.66 -12.55
N TYR A 110 13.23 -18.90 -12.47
CA TYR A 110 13.98 -20.09 -12.86
C TYR A 110 14.27 -20.16 -14.36
N SER A 111 13.41 -19.58 -15.21
CA SER A 111 13.58 -19.65 -16.67
C SER A 111 14.85 -18.97 -17.15
N ILE A 112 15.20 -17.85 -16.51
CA ILE A 112 16.42 -17.08 -16.76
C ILE A 112 17.46 -17.23 -15.64
N LYS A 113 17.11 -17.98 -14.58
CA LYS A 113 17.90 -18.12 -13.35
C LYS A 113 18.25 -16.75 -12.74
N GLY A 114 17.28 -15.84 -12.75
CA GLY A 114 17.43 -14.46 -12.31
C GLY A 114 16.87 -14.26 -10.92
N LYS A 115 17.61 -13.54 -10.07
CA LYS A 115 17.18 -13.12 -8.74
C LYS A 115 16.92 -11.61 -8.74
N PHE A 116 15.84 -11.19 -8.10
CA PHE A 116 15.44 -9.80 -7.97
C PHE A 116 15.00 -9.51 -6.54
N ILE A 117 15.39 -8.35 -6.02
CA ILE A 117 14.98 -7.83 -4.71
C ILE A 117 14.21 -6.56 -4.96
N TYR A 118 13.01 -6.43 -4.40
CA TYR A 118 12.21 -5.22 -4.42
C TYR A 118 12.06 -4.69 -2.99
N LEU A 119 12.11 -3.37 -2.85
CA LEU A 119 11.89 -2.63 -1.61
C LEU A 119 10.83 -1.58 -1.87
N ASP A 120 9.75 -1.59 -1.08
CA ASP A 120 8.59 -0.71 -1.21
C ASP A 120 8.01 -0.66 -2.63
N GLY A 121 8.02 -1.81 -3.31
CA GLY A 121 7.51 -1.94 -4.67
C GLY A 121 8.55 -1.69 -5.77
N ILE A 122 9.70 -1.10 -5.44
CA ILE A 122 10.71 -0.66 -6.40
C ILE A 122 11.85 -1.68 -6.47
N LEU A 123 12.33 -1.98 -7.70
CA LEU A 123 13.48 -2.86 -7.89
C LEU A 123 14.71 -2.28 -7.17
N ASN A 124 15.27 -3.07 -6.26
CA ASN A 124 16.36 -2.67 -5.36
C ASN A 124 17.67 -3.42 -5.62
N GLY A 125 17.59 -4.66 -6.10
CA GLY A 125 18.74 -5.50 -6.42
C GLY A 125 18.40 -6.51 -7.51
N VAL A 126 19.39 -6.87 -8.32
CA VAL A 126 19.26 -7.82 -9.44
C VAL A 126 20.56 -8.60 -9.61
N SER A 127 20.47 -9.79 -10.19
CA SER A 127 21.64 -10.59 -10.55
C SER A 127 22.54 -9.86 -11.54
N ASN A 128 23.84 -9.79 -11.25
CA ASN A 128 24.85 -9.12 -12.08
C ASN A 128 25.20 -9.90 -13.37
N SER A 129 24.86 -11.19 -13.43
CA SER A 129 25.06 -12.07 -14.58
C SER A 129 23.95 -13.12 -14.62
N LEU A 130 23.48 -13.45 -15.83
CA LEU A 130 22.55 -14.56 -16.05
C LEU A 130 23.28 -15.69 -16.80
N PRO A 131 23.16 -16.96 -16.36
CA PRO A 131 22.35 -17.43 -15.23
C PRO A 131 22.99 -17.12 -13.86
N GLY A 132 22.17 -16.77 -12.86
CA GLY A 132 22.58 -16.32 -11.53
C GLY A 132 22.52 -17.38 -10.42
N GLY A 133 22.68 -18.67 -10.75
CA GLY A 133 22.58 -19.81 -9.82
C GLY A 133 21.32 -20.66 -10.03
N THR A 134 21.20 -21.79 -9.35
CA THR A 134 20.01 -22.66 -9.43
C THR A 134 19.65 -23.20 -8.06
N PHE A 135 18.55 -22.73 -7.49
CA PHE A 135 18.10 -23.24 -6.18
C PHE A 135 17.86 -24.76 -6.21
N ASN A 136 18.67 -25.49 -5.44
CA ASN A 136 18.72 -26.95 -5.39
C ASN A 136 18.66 -27.45 -3.95
N VAL A 137 17.49 -27.30 -3.32
CA VAL A 137 17.21 -27.80 -1.98
C VAL A 137 16.03 -28.76 -2.04
N THR A 138 16.30 -30.05 -1.89
CA THR A 138 15.28 -31.11 -2.05
C THR A 138 14.68 -31.58 -0.73
N VAL A 139 15.32 -31.23 0.38
CA VAL A 139 14.92 -31.54 1.76
C VAL A 139 15.43 -30.45 2.69
N GLY A 140 14.83 -30.31 3.86
CA GLY A 140 15.22 -29.34 4.88
C GLY A 140 14.00 -28.70 5.50
N ASN A 141 14.20 -27.97 6.59
CA ASN A 141 13.13 -27.17 7.16
C ASN A 141 13.28 -25.72 6.71
N LEU A 142 12.15 -25.08 6.39
CA LEU A 142 12.11 -23.65 6.17
C LEU A 142 12.05 -22.96 7.53
N THR A 143 12.91 -21.96 7.71
CA THR A 143 13.01 -21.16 8.92
C THR A 143 12.62 -19.71 8.64
N ILE A 144 11.96 -19.08 9.61
CA ILE A 144 11.59 -17.66 9.59
C ILE A 144 12.25 -17.00 10.80
N GLY A 145 13.09 -15.99 10.56
CA GLY A 145 13.86 -15.31 11.59
C GLY A 145 15.27 -15.85 11.82
N ARG A 146 15.72 -16.83 11.02
CA ARG A 146 17.03 -17.48 11.12
C ARG A 146 17.43 -18.08 9.77
N ASN A 147 18.74 -18.31 9.57
CA ASN A 147 19.26 -19.30 8.62
C ASN A 147 19.97 -20.45 9.33
N LEU A 148 19.85 -21.66 8.78
CA LEU A 148 20.43 -22.87 9.37
C LEU A 148 21.96 -22.99 9.17
N VAL A 149 22.54 -22.23 8.25
CA VAL A 149 23.96 -22.35 7.86
C VAL A 149 24.88 -21.32 8.50
N ILE A 150 24.34 -20.19 8.94
CA ILE A 150 25.15 -19.12 9.53
C ILE A 150 25.35 -19.40 11.02
N ARG A 151 26.59 -19.24 11.50
CA ARG A 151 27.01 -19.55 12.88
C ARG A 151 26.16 -18.78 13.90
N THR A 152 25.60 -19.50 14.85
CA THR A 152 24.97 -18.93 16.05
C THR A 152 26.01 -18.22 16.92
N PRO A 153 25.66 -17.13 17.65
CA PRO A 153 24.33 -16.53 17.85
C PRO A 153 24.05 -15.30 16.96
N LEU A 154 24.77 -15.09 15.86
CA LEU A 154 24.82 -13.79 15.18
C LEU A 154 23.85 -13.60 13.99
N ASN A 155 22.84 -14.46 13.84
CA ASN A 155 22.02 -14.47 12.63
C ASN A 155 20.49 -14.36 12.80
N TYR A 156 20.00 -14.16 14.02
CA TYR A 156 18.55 -14.08 14.31
C TYR A 156 17.96 -12.71 13.94
N PHE A 157 16.75 -12.68 13.38
CA PHE A 157 16.03 -11.42 13.16
C PHE A 157 15.69 -10.74 14.49
N ASN A 158 15.71 -9.41 14.50
CA ASN A 158 15.23 -8.61 15.62
C ASN A 158 14.25 -7.54 15.13
N GLY A 159 12.95 -7.79 15.32
CA GLY A 159 11.92 -6.95 14.73
C GLY A 159 10.58 -7.65 14.55
N TYR A 160 9.73 -7.05 13.71
CA TYR A 160 8.42 -7.53 13.37
C TYR A 160 8.37 -7.99 11.90
N LEU A 161 7.74 -9.14 11.65
CA LEU A 161 7.44 -9.64 10.31
C LEU A 161 5.92 -9.81 10.18
N ASP A 162 5.33 -9.28 9.12
CA ASP A 162 3.88 -9.35 8.88
C ASP A 162 3.60 -9.76 7.44
N SER A 163 2.47 -10.44 7.22
CA SER A 163 2.01 -10.93 5.91
C SER A 163 3.11 -11.56 5.04
N LEU A 164 3.89 -12.48 5.60
CA LEU A 164 4.85 -13.28 4.85
C LEU A 164 4.10 -14.27 3.94
N VAL A 165 4.25 -14.10 2.63
CA VAL A 165 3.58 -14.88 1.59
C VAL A 165 4.62 -15.50 0.66
N PHE A 166 4.43 -16.79 0.38
CA PHE A 166 5.16 -17.52 -0.67
C PHE A 166 4.23 -17.75 -1.85
N THR A 167 4.66 -17.39 -3.04
CA THR A 167 3.95 -17.61 -4.30
C THR A 167 4.83 -18.48 -5.21
N ASP A 168 4.22 -19.47 -5.87
CA ASP A 168 4.87 -20.41 -6.78
C ASP A 168 5.02 -19.87 -8.22
N SER A 169 5.10 -18.55 -8.36
CA SER A 169 5.25 -17.85 -9.64
C SER A 169 6.10 -16.59 -9.52
N VAL A 170 6.59 -16.10 -10.66
CA VAL A 170 7.24 -14.79 -10.78
C VAL A 170 6.16 -13.71 -10.69
N ARG A 171 6.19 -12.91 -9.63
CA ARG A 171 5.35 -11.70 -9.56
C ARG A 171 6.01 -10.57 -10.34
N THR A 172 5.21 -9.83 -11.10
CA THR A 172 5.72 -8.71 -11.88
C THR A 172 6.05 -7.51 -10.99
N ALA A 173 6.85 -6.57 -11.51
CA ALA A 173 7.12 -5.31 -10.82
C ALA A 173 5.81 -4.54 -10.51
N CYS A 174 4.81 -4.61 -11.39
CA CYS A 174 3.50 -4.00 -11.17
C CYS A 174 2.73 -4.66 -10.02
N ASP A 175 2.73 -6.00 -9.95
CA ASP A 175 2.08 -6.73 -8.86
C ASP A 175 2.70 -6.38 -7.50
N ILE A 176 4.04 -6.35 -7.45
CA ILE A 176 4.81 -6.05 -6.24
C ILE A 176 4.64 -4.59 -5.81
N MET A 177 4.60 -3.67 -6.78
CA MET A 177 4.26 -2.26 -6.53
C MET A 177 2.84 -2.12 -5.98
N ASN A 178 1.88 -2.87 -6.50
CA ASN A 178 0.51 -2.87 -5.99
C ASN A 178 0.44 -3.40 -4.55
N ASP A 179 1.10 -4.51 -4.23
CA ASP A 179 1.15 -5.00 -2.83
C ASP A 179 1.73 -3.96 -1.87
N ALA A 180 2.80 -3.28 -2.31
CA ALA A 180 3.50 -2.30 -1.49
C ALA A 180 2.67 -1.02 -1.27
N THR A 181 1.85 -0.63 -2.25
CA THR A 181 1.32 0.73 -2.30
C THR A 181 -0.20 0.85 -2.29
N LEU A 182 -0.94 -0.15 -2.79
CA LEU A 182 -2.41 -0.17 -2.70
C LEU A 182 -2.80 -0.28 -1.22
N ALA A 183 -3.55 0.69 -0.73
CA ALA A 183 -3.97 0.77 0.65
C ALA A 183 -5.39 0.23 0.87
N ALA A 184 -6.27 0.42 -0.10
CA ALA A 184 -7.58 -0.21 -0.15
C ALA A 184 -8.10 -0.17 -1.59
N TYR A 185 -8.93 -1.15 -1.92
CA TYR A 185 -9.70 -1.19 -3.17
C TYR A 185 -11.13 -1.63 -2.88
N TYR A 186 -12.11 -0.81 -3.26
CA TYR A 186 -13.52 -1.14 -3.15
C TYR A 186 -14.13 -1.20 -4.55
N SER A 187 -14.45 -2.41 -4.99
CA SER A 187 -15.11 -2.64 -6.29
C SER A 187 -16.55 -2.13 -6.31
N MET A 188 -17.20 -1.99 -5.15
CA MET A 188 -18.62 -1.63 -5.06
C MET A 188 -19.58 -2.61 -5.76
N ASP A 189 -19.10 -3.82 -6.04
CA ASP A 189 -19.84 -4.96 -6.57
C ASP A 189 -20.68 -5.65 -5.49
N LEU A 190 -21.71 -4.95 -5.01
CA LEU A 190 -22.63 -5.42 -3.94
C LEU A 190 -21.93 -5.75 -2.61
N THR A 191 -20.69 -5.30 -2.44
CA THR A 191 -19.83 -5.62 -1.30
C THR A 191 -19.20 -4.37 -0.71
N LEU A 192 -19.10 -4.36 0.62
CA LEU A 192 -18.35 -3.36 1.38
C LEU A 192 -16.93 -3.86 1.73
N ALA A 193 -16.56 -5.05 1.26
CA ALA A 193 -15.25 -5.61 1.53
C ALA A 193 -14.15 -4.83 0.80
N ASP A 194 -13.03 -4.63 1.48
CA ASP A 194 -11.79 -4.21 0.83
C ASP A 194 -11.27 -5.39 0.01
N SER A 195 -11.34 -5.25 -1.31
CA SER A 195 -10.78 -6.19 -2.29
C SER A 195 -9.28 -5.98 -2.49
N GLY A 196 -8.69 -4.99 -1.81
CA GLY A 196 -7.26 -4.75 -1.72
C GLY A 196 -6.58 -5.61 -0.65
N PRO A 197 -5.27 -5.39 -0.42
CA PRO A 197 -4.44 -6.25 0.41
C PRO A 197 -4.68 -6.12 1.92
N ASN A 198 -5.42 -5.11 2.38
CA ASN A 198 -5.36 -4.64 3.77
C ASN A 198 -6.61 -4.97 4.60
N SER A 199 -7.64 -5.56 3.97
CA SER A 199 -8.88 -5.96 4.63
C SER A 199 -9.55 -4.82 5.42
N LEU A 200 -9.45 -3.59 4.90
CA LEU A 200 -10.06 -2.40 5.48
C LEU A 200 -11.55 -2.31 5.11
N ASN A 201 -12.33 -3.32 5.49
CA ASN A 201 -13.75 -3.41 5.13
C ASN A 201 -14.53 -2.15 5.56
N ALA A 202 -15.36 -1.66 4.66
CA ALA A 202 -16.10 -0.42 4.80
C ALA A 202 -17.43 -0.60 5.55
N GLN A 203 -18.01 0.53 5.94
CA GLN A 203 -19.39 0.66 6.38
C GLN A 203 -20.09 1.67 5.48
N ALA A 204 -21.38 1.46 5.20
CA ALA A 204 -22.16 2.38 4.39
C ALA A 204 -23.58 2.51 4.93
N SER A 205 -24.20 3.66 4.65
CA SER A 205 -25.59 3.96 4.96
C SER A 205 -26.25 4.65 3.79
N GLY A 206 -27.51 4.30 3.50
CA GLY A 206 -28.33 4.95 2.48
C GLY A 206 -27.94 4.65 1.03
N GLN A 207 -26.99 3.74 0.81
CA GLN A 207 -26.60 3.27 -0.52
C GLN A 207 -27.63 2.31 -1.11
N THR A 208 -27.85 2.40 -2.42
CA THR A 208 -28.56 1.40 -3.21
C THR A 208 -27.64 0.77 -4.24
N ASN A 209 -27.90 -0.47 -4.60
CA ASN A 209 -27.12 -1.18 -5.61
C ASN A 209 -27.53 -0.72 -7.01
N TYR A 210 -26.55 -0.42 -7.85
CA TYR A 210 -26.75 -0.05 -9.25
C TYR A 210 -26.13 -1.12 -10.15
N MET A 211 -26.96 -1.80 -10.93
CA MET A 211 -26.53 -3.01 -11.66
C MET A 211 -25.68 -2.74 -12.90
N ASN A 212 -25.49 -1.48 -13.29
CA ASN A 212 -24.74 -1.09 -14.48
C ASN A 212 -23.61 -0.14 -14.08
N GLY A 213 -22.70 -0.64 -13.23
CA GLY A 213 -21.51 0.08 -12.83
C GLY A 213 -20.66 0.50 -14.03
N HIS A 214 -19.61 1.27 -13.77
CA HIS A 214 -18.56 1.40 -14.77
C HIS A 214 -17.99 0.01 -15.09
N MET A 215 -17.75 -0.77 -14.03
CA MET A 215 -17.51 -2.20 -14.07
C MET A 215 -18.63 -2.89 -13.31
N ASN A 216 -19.18 -3.98 -13.85
CA ASN A 216 -20.16 -4.81 -13.15
C ASN A 216 -21.28 -3.99 -12.45
N GLN A 217 -21.24 -3.83 -11.12
CA GLN A 217 -22.18 -3.04 -10.34
C GLN A 217 -21.49 -1.85 -9.64
N ALA A 218 -22.29 -0.88 -9.22
CA ALA A 218 -21.83 0.29 -8.47
C ALA A 218 -22.75 0.59 -7.29
N PHE A 219 -22.32 1.49 -6.41
CA PHE A 219 -23.19 2.07 -5.39
C PHE A 219 -23.77 3.41 -5.84
N GLU A 220 -25.08 3.55 -5.68
CA GLU A 220 -25.82 4.80 -5.89
C GLU A 220 -26.20 5.41 -4.54
N PHE A 221 -25.98 6.72 -4.42
CA PHE A 221 -26.24 7.51 -3.21
C PHE A 221 -27.25 8.62 -3.53
N ASN A 222 -28.54 8.27 -3.50
CA ASN A 222 -29.65 9.15 -3.84
C ASN A 222 -30.47 9.63 -2.62
N SER A 223 -30.28 9.00 -1.46
CA SER A 223 -31.02 9.32 -0.23
C SER A 223 -30.24 10.31 0.65
N ALA A 224 -30.94 11.16 1.40
CA ALA A 224 -30.27 12.13 2.27
C ALA A 224 -29.48 11.46 3.40
N ASN A 225 -28.34 12.04 3.75
CA ASN A 225 -27.38 11.52 4.72
C ASN A 225 -26.77 10.15 4.37
N SER A 226 -26.70 9.82 3.08
CA SER A 226 -25.99 8.61 2.66
C SER A 226 -24.48 8.81 2.74
N TYR A 227 -23.73 7.75 3.05
CA TYR A 227 -22.27 7.77 3.07
C TYR A 227 -21.69 6.39 2.85
N PHE A 228 -20.43 6.36 2.45
CA PHE A 228 -19.57 5.18 2.51
C PHE A 228 -18.30 5.55 3.25
N GLN A 229 -17.95 4.82 4.31
CA GLN A 229 -16.73 5.06 5.08
C GLN A 229 -15.86 3.82 5.01
N ALA A 230 -14.68 3.99 4.42
CA ALA A 230 -13.65 2.97 4.36
C ALA A 230 -13.20 2.56 5.78
N GLY A 231 -12.74 1.30 5.93
CA GLY A 231 -12.27 0.79 7.21
C GLY A 231 -11.13 1.65 7.80
N TYR A 232 -11.08 1.76 9.13
CA TYR A 232 -10.05 2.53 9.82
C TYR A 232 -8.67 1.90 9.61
N GLY A 233 -7.71 2.65 9.06
CA GLY A 233 -6.39 2.08 8.80
C GLY A 233 -5.41 2.87 7.95
N PHE A 234 -5.80 4.03 7.42
CA PHE A 234 -4.94 4.81 6.54
C PHE A 234 -3.92 5.64 7.34
N THR A 235 -2.91 4.97 7.90
CA THR A 235 -1.80 5.59 8.67
C THR A 235 -0.97 6.56 7.86
N PHE A 236 -0.77 6.28 6.57
CA PHE A 236 0.01 7.12 5.66
C PHE A 236 -0.62 8.51 5.48
N LEU A 237 -1.95 8.63 5.55
CA LEU A 237 -2.66 9.93 5.58
C LEU A 237 -2.49 10.68 6.91
N GLY A 238 -1.89 10.04 7.91
CA GLY A 238 -1.49 10.62 9.20
C GLY A 238 -0.04 11.07 9.26
N VAL A 239 0.73 10.93 8.16
CA VAL A 239 2.15 11.28 8.09
C VAL A 239 2.35 12.52 7.22
N ASN A 240 3.04 13.54 7.75
CA ASN A 240 3.35 14.74 6.99
C ASN A 240 4.21 14.39 5.78
N ASN A 241 3.92 15.02 4.65
CA ASN A 241 4.63 14.87 3.39
C ASN A 241 4.66 13.44 2.81
N GLN A 242 3.82 12.54 3.31
CA GLN A 242 3.64 11.22 2.71
C GLN A 242 2.84 11.34 1.42
N ALA A 243 3.39 10.85 0.30
CA ALA A 243 2.70 10.85 -0.97
C ALA A 243 1.45 9.97 -0.92
N TYR A 244 0.41 10.38 -1.65
CA TYR A 244 -0.85 9.65 -1.71
C TYR A 244 -1.54 9.86 -3.06
N SER A 245 -2.42 8.93 -3.40
CA SER A 245 -3.33 9.09 -4.54
C SER A 245 -4.69 8.48 -4.23
N PHE A 246 -5.75 9.05 -4.80
CA PHE A 246 -7.09 8.47 -4.78
C PHE A 246 -7.58 8.38 -6.23
N SER A 247 -8.14 7.23 -6.60
CA SER A 247 -8.74 6.98 -7.90
C SER A 247 -10.16 6.46 -7.71
N LEU A 248 -11.11 6.94 -8.50
CA LEU A 248 -12.49 6.45 -8.49
C LEU A 248 -13.19 6.75 -9.80
N TRP A 249 -14.22 5.95 -10.11
CA TRP A 249 -15.19 6.28 -11.14
C TRP A 249 -16.41 6.95 -10.51
N LEU A 250 -16.86 8.05 -11.12
CA LEU A 250 -17.97 8.87 -10.64
C LEU A 250 -18.99 9.05 -11.76
N ASN A 251 -20.27 8.93 -11.43
CA ASN A 251 -21.38 9.26 -12.31
C ASN A 251 -22.33 10.21 -11.55
N PRO A 252 -22.15 11.55 -11.72
CA PRO A 252 -22.82 12.54 -10.90
C PRO A 252 -24.28 12.75 -11.33
N ILE A 253 -25.20 12.79 -10.36
CA ILE A 253 -26.59 13.23 -10.57
C ILE A 253 -26.71 14.74 -10.30
N ALA A 254 -25.86 15.26 -9.40
CA ALA A 254 -25.71 16.69 -9.16
C ALA A 254 -24.22 17.05 -9.01
N LEU A 255 -23.84 18.26 -9.47
CA LEU A 255 -22.48 18.80 -9.36
C LEU A 255 -22.33 19.65 -8.09
N THR A 256 -22.62 19.05 -6.93
CA THR A 256 -22.54 19.69 -5.62
C THR A 256 -22.11 18.68 -4.56
N GLY A 257 -21.66 19.17 -3.41
CA GLY A 257 -21.27 18.32 -2.29
C GLY A 257 -19.82 17.85 -2.33
N THR A 258 -19.49 17.03 -1.34
CA THR A 258 -18.19 16.41 -1.13
C THR A 258 -18.24 14.98 -1.64
N VAL A 259 -17.30 14.63 -2.51
CA VAL A 259 -17.12 13.28 -3.05
C VAL A 259 -16.20 12.46 -2.16
N LEU A 260 -15.13 13.04 -1.63
CA LEU A 260 -14.18 12.38 -0.73
C LEU A 260 -13.78 13.32 0.40
N HIS A 261 -13.88 12.83 1.63
CA HIS A 261 -13.53 13.51 2.88
C HIS A 261 -12.55 12.66 3.68
N VAL A 262 -11.54 13.28 4.25
CA VAL A 262 -10.60 12.61 5.17
C VAL A 262 -10.73 13.23 6.55
N SER A 263 -10.76 12.42 7.59
CA SER A 263 -10.86 12.89 8.98
C SER A 263 -10.10 12.02 9.97
N SER A 264 -9.74 12.57 11.14
CA SER A 264 -9.14 11.80 12.24
C SER A 264 -10.17 11.09 13.10
N LEU A 265 -11.44 11.52 13.06
CA LEU A 265 -12.55 10.89 13.78
C LEU A 265 -13.53 10.27 12.79
N ASN A 266 -14.18 9.17 13.19
CA ASN A 266 -15.20 8.48 12.39
C ASN A 266 -16.46 9.32 12.11
N THR A 267 -16.66 10.42 12.86
CA THR A 267 -17.77 11.36 12.68
C THR A 267 -17.52 12.40 11.58
N GLY A 268 -16.37 12.34 10.89
CA GLY A 268 -15.95 13.37 9.93
C GLY A 268 -15.24 14.57 10.57
N LEU A 269 -15.06 14.57 11.89
CA LEU A 269 -14.48 15.69 12.67
C LEU A 269 -12.99 15.47 13.04
N GLY A 270 -12.45 16.43 13.80
CA GLY A 270 -11.07 16.46 14.27
C GLY A 270 -10.15 17.19 13.30
N TRP A 271 -8.98 16.61 12.98
CA TRP A 271 -8.29 17.00 11.76
C TRP A 271 -9.11 16.46 10.60
N CYS A 272 -9.50 17.32 9.67
CA CYS A 272 -10.37 16.92 8.57
C CYS A 272 -10.18 17.82 7.34
N LEU A 273 -10.46 17.27 6.17
CA LEU A 273 -10.33 17.92 4.88
C LEU A 273 -11.32 17.31 3.89
N PRO A 274 -12.24 18.11 3.30
CA PRO A 274 -12.91 17.69 2.08
C PRO A 274 -11.87 17.72 0.94
N VAL A 275 -11.48 16.55 0.48
CA VAL A 275 -10.39 16.38 -0.48
C VAL A 275 -10.90 16.50 -1.91
N ILE A 276 -12.08 15.96 -2.20
CA ILE A 276 -12.69 16.00 -3.54
C ILE A 276 -14.14 16.44 -3.38
N GLY A 277 -14.58 17.36 -4.24
CA GLY A 277 -15.96 17.82 -4.28
C GLY A 277 -16.19 18.79 -5.41
N PHE A 278 -17.31 19.51 -5.36
CA PHE A 278 -17.68 20.46 -6.40
C PHE A 278 -17.64 21.89 -5.89
N SER A 279 -17.17 22.80 -6.75
CA SER A 279 -17.31 24.24 -6.52
C SER A 279 -18.77 24.68 -6.64
N LEU A 280 -19.07 25.92 -6.21
CA LEU A 280 -20.39 26.53 -6.42
C LEU A 280 -20.80 26.61 -7.91
N SER A 281 -19.81 26.60 -8.81
CA SER A 281 -20.02 26.61 -10.26
C SER A 281 -20.20 25.21 -10.88
N GLY A 282 -20.07 24.13 -10.09
CA GLY A 282 -20.13 22.75 -10.56
C GLY A 282 -18.81 22.20 -11.13
N SER A 283 -17.73 23.00 -11.15
CA SER A 283 -16.39 22.48 -11.48
C SER A 283 -15.93 21.47 -10.43
N ILE A 284 -15.30 20.37 -10.84
CA ILE A 284 -14.69 19.41 -9.91
C ILE A 284 -13.45 20.04 -9.25
N ILE A 285 -13.29 19.80 -7.95
CA ILE A 285 -12.25 20.37 -7.10
C ILE A 285 -11.49 19.25 -6.39
N ALA A 286 -10.16 19.34 -6.40
CA ALA A 286 -9.26 18.54 -5.56
C ALA A 286 -8.50 19.45 -4.59
N GLN A 287 -8.36 19.03 -3.34
CA GLN A 287 -7.78 19.85 -2.27
C GLN A 287 -6.73 19.08 -1.45
N THR A 288 -5.73 19.81 -0.96
CA THR A 288 -4.75 19.34 0.03
C THR A 288 -4.49 20.44 1.07
N LEU A 289 -3.76 20.11 2.13
CA LEU A 289 -3.34 21.05 3.17
C LEU A 289 -1.82 21.21 3.16
N ASP A 290 -1.34 22.45 3.08
CA ASP A 290 0.09 22.73 3.24
C ASP A 290 0.54 22.68 4.71
N SER A 291 1.83 22.89 4.97
CA SER A 291 2.38 22.90 6.34
C SER A 291 1.78 23.96 7.28
N THR A 292 1.09 24.96 6.74
CA THR A 292 0.40 26.01 7.51
C THR A 292 -1.07 25.70 7.78
N LEU A 293 -1.54 24.52 7.34
CA LEU A 293 -2.95 24.14 7.31
C LEU A 293 -3.79 25.03 6.38
N SER A 294 -3.16 25.65 5.38
CA SER A 294 -3.86 26.38 4.33
C SER A 294 -4.33 25.39 3.26
N VAL A 295 -5.57 25.59 2.79
CA VAL A 295 -6.16 24.73 1.77
C VAL A 295 -5.64 25.09 0.39
N ILE A 296 -4.92 24.16 -0.24
CA ILE A 296 -4.43 24.28 -1.60
C ILE A 296 -5.36 23.53 -2.53
N THR A 297 -5.72 24.14 -3.65
CA THR A 297 -6.81 23.64 -4.49
C THR A 297 -6.44 23.57 -5.96
N ALA A 298 -6.63 22.40 -6.58
CA ALA A 298 -6.60 22.20 -8.02
C ALA A 298 -8.05 22.14 -8.55
N GLN A 299 -8.34 22.95 -9.57
CA GLN A 299 -9.67 23.03 -10.17
C GLN A 299 -9.67 22.36 -11.55
N GLY A 300 -10.59 21.42 -11.74
CA GLY A 300 -10.84 20.76 -13.02
C GLY A 300 -12.04 21.36 -13.77
N PRO A 301 -12.47 20.69 -14.86
CA PRO A 301 -13.62 21.13 -15.64
C PRO A 301 -14.96 20.89 -14.92
N ILE A 302 -16.03 21.43 -15.50
CA ILE A 302 -17.42 21.03 -15.18
C ILE A 302 -17.68 19.69 -15.85
N LEU A 303 -18.27 18.75 -15.10
CA LEU A 303 -18.52 17.40 -15.58
C LEU A 303 -19.90 17.26 -16.21
N ASP A 304 -20.04 16.30 -17.12
CA ASP A 304 -21.35 15.87 -17.60
C ASP A 304 -22.09 15.06 -16.54
N LEU A 305 -23.37 15.37 -16.36
CA LEU A 305 -24.25 14.61 -15.49
C LEU A 305 -24.53 13.22 -16.09
N ASN A 306 -24.79 12.26 -15.22
CA ASN A 306 -25.18 10.89 -15.55
C ASN A 306 -24.18 10.11 -16.41
N THR A 307 -22.93 10.55 -16.48
CA THR A 307 -21.88 9.94 -17.29
C THR A 307 -20.74 9.46 -16.40
N TRP A 308 -20.31 8.21 -16.59
CA TRP A 308 -19.13 7.69 -15.89
C TRP A 308 -17.88 8.45 -16.33
N THR A 309 -17.21 9.06 -15.36
CA THR A 309 -15.96 9.77 -15.56
C THR A 309 -14.95 9.27 -14.52
N HIS A 310 -13.72 9.04 -14.96
CA HIS A 310 -12.63 8.59 -14.10
C HIS A 310 -11.90 9.78 -13.49
N PHE A 311 -11.72 9.75 -12.17
CA PHE A 311 -11.07 10.79 -11.40
C PHE A 311 -9.87 10.22 -10.69
N VAL A 312 -8.72 10.87 -10.87
CA VAL A 312 -7.54 10.57 -10.04
C VAL A 312 -6.96 11.87 -9.50
N ILE A 313 -6.68 11.87 -8.21
CA ILE A 313 -5.83 12.89 -7.60
C ILE A 313 -4.54 12.25 -7.12
N THR A 314 -3.44 12.95 -7.30
CA THR A 314 -2.13 12.53 -6.79
C THR A 314 -1.49 13.70 -6.04
N TRP A 315 -0.73 13.38 -5.00
CA TRP A 315 0.06 14.37 -4.28
C TRP A 315 1.43 13.81 -3.91
N SER A 316 2.47 14.60 -4.15
CA SER A 316 3.81 14.41 -3.56
C SER A 316 4.49 15.74 -3.30
N SER A 317 5.54 15.72 -2.47
CA SER A 317 6.39 16.89 -2.23
C SER A 317 7.15 17.36 -3.49
N THR A 318 7.27 16.50 -4.50
CA THR A 318 8.01 16.79 -5.74
C THR A 318 7.12 17.44 -6.80
N ASN A 319 5.93 16.88 -7.03
CA ASN A 319 5.05 17.30 -8.12
C ASN A 319 3.86 18.15 -7.67
N GLY A 320 3.63 18.27 -6.36
CA GLY A 320 2.49 18.97 -5.80
C GLY A 320 1.19 18.21 -5.99
N LEU A 321 0.06 18.93 -5.97
CA LEU A 321 -1.27 18.36 -6.17
C LEU A 321 -1.59 18.32 -7.66
N GLN A 322 -1.92 17.14 -8.16
CA GLN A 322 -2.35 16.92 -9.55
C GLN A 322 -3.75 16.33 -9.59
N LEU A 323 -4.50 16.71 -10.63
CA LEU A 323 -5.84 16.21 -10.90
C LEU A 323 -5.91 15.70 -12.34
N TYR A 324 -6.33 14.45 -12.48
CA TYR A 324 -6.53 13.76 -13.75
C TYR A 324 -8.01 13.43 -13.96
N ILE A 325 -8.45 13.53 -15.21
CA ILE A 325 -9.81 13.21 -15.67
C ILE A 325 -9.71 12.33 -16.91
N ASN A 326 -10.31 11.14 -16.88
CA ASN A 326 -10.28 10.18 -18.00
C ASN A 326 -8.85 9.98 -18.56
N SER A 327 -7.91 9.69 -17.67
CA SER A 327 -6.45 9.59 -17.92
C SER A 327 -5.68 10.88 -18.23
N LEU A 328 -6.35 12.00 -18.50
CA LEU A 328 -5.70 13.27 -18.86
C LEU A 328 -5.40 14.12 -17.63
N LEU A 329 -4.17 14.63 -17.50
CA LEU A 329 -3.81 15.63 -16.48
C LEU A 329 -4.50 16.97 -16.81
N VAL A 330 -5.45 17.40 -15.99
CA VAL A 330 -6.24 18.63 -16.25
C VAL A 330 -5.82 19.80 -15.37
N ALA A 331 -5.20 19.55 -14.22
CA ALA A 331 -4.70 20.60 -13.34
C ALA A 331 -3.47 20.15 -12.54
N THR A 332 -2.59 21.10 -12.25
CA THR A 332 -1.41 20.91 -11.39
C THR A 332 -1.21 22.16 -10.56
N VAL A 333 -0.96 21.99 -9.26
CA VAL A 333 -0.70 23.07 -8.32
C VAL A 333 0.55 22.75 -7.54
N SER A 334 1.54 23.64 -7.62
CA SER A 334 2.79 23.50 -6.89
C SER A 334 2.56 23.67 -5.38
N VAL A 335 2.80 22.59 -4.64
CA VAL A 335 2.81 22.58 -3.17
C VAL A 335 3.77 21.50 -2.70
N THR A 336 4.79 21.88 -1.93
CA THR A 336 5.89 20.96 -1.55
C THR A 336 5.68 20.30 -0.20
N SER A 337 4.58 20.60 0.49
CA SER A 337 4.29 20.09 1.83
C SER A 337 2.84 19.62 1.99
N PHE A 338 2.65 18.56 2.76
CA PHE A 338 1.34 18.08 3.21
C PHE A 338 1.32 17.99 4.74
N ALA A 339 0.32 18.60 5.37
CA ALA A 339 0.11 18.54 6.82
C ALA A 339 -1.00 17.55 7.18
N ALA A 340 -0.63 16.38 7.69
CA ALA A 340 -1.53 15.30 8.06
C ALA A 340 -2.14 15.43 9.47
N ASN A 341 -1.40 16.07 10.41
CA ASN A 341 -1.87 16.38 11.76
C ASN A 341 -0.85 17.22 12.55
N ASN A 342 -1.28 17.85 13.65
CA ASN A 342 -0.41 18.47 14.64
C ASN A 342 0.08 17.44 15.68
N GLY A 343 1.10 16.64 15.35
CA GLY A 343 1.97 16.03 16.36
C GLY A 343 1.78 14.55 16.71
N THR A 344 0.79 13.83 16.16
CA THR A 344 0.66 12.37 16.35
C THR A 344 0.28 11.66 15.05
N ILE A 345 1.08 10.66 14.65
CA ILE A 345 0.79 9.77 13.50
C ILE A 345 -0.31 8.81 13.94
N LEU A 346 -1.55 9.09 13.51
CA LEU A 346 -2.70 8.22 13.72
C LEU A 346 -3.36 7.91 12.38
N PRO A 347 -3.92 6.71 12.19
CA PRO A 347 -4.71 6.40 11.01
C PRO A 347 -5.85 7.39 10.82
N LYS A 348 -6.22 7.62 9.56
CA LYS A 348 -7.34 8.48 9.17
C LYS A 348 -8.50 7.65 8.64
N TYR A 349 -9.68 8.25 8.68
CA TYR A 349 -10.88 7.79 7.99
C TYR A 349 -10.95 8.43 6.61
N VAL A 350 -11.36 7.64 5.62
CA VAL A 350 -11.75 8.12 4.28
C VAL A 350 -13.24 7.87 4.14
N THR A 351 -14.00 8.95 3.94
CA THR A 351 -15.46 8.89 3.76
C THR A 351 -15.82 9.45 2.40
N LEU A 352 -16.59 8.70 1.64
CA LEU A 352 -17.08 9.08 0.33
C LEU A 352 -18.50 9.63 0.43
N VAL A 353 -18.84 10.45 -0.57
CA VAL A 353 -20.12 11.10 -0.84
C VAL A 353 -20.68 12.01 0.25
N ASN A 354 -20.13 12.03 1.46
CA ASN A 354 -20.64 12.84 2.55
C ASN A 354 -19.54 13.07 3.60
N PRO A 355 -19.32 14.32 4.06
CA PRO A 355 -18.33 14.59 5.10
C PRO A 355 -18.81 14.25 6.51
N LEU A 356 -19.99 13.64 6.67
CA LEU A 356 -20.70 13.42 7.93
C LEU A 356 -20.91 14.76 8.65
N SER A 357 -20.46 14.87 9.90
CA SER A 357 -20.49 16.13 10.65
C SER A 357 -19.39 17.11 10.22
N GLY A 358 -18.52 16.73 9.28
CA GLY A 358 -17.36 17.48 8.82
C GLY A 358 -17.62 18.53 7.75
N ALA A 359 -18.88 18.91 7.47
CA ALA A 359 -19.20 19.92 6.45
C ALA A 359 -18.58 21.30 6.75
N SER A 360 -18.26 21.60 8.00
CA SER A 360 -17.58 22.84 8.40
C SER A 360 -16.05 22.74 8.40
N CYS A 361 -15.48 21.58 8.05
CA CYS A 361 -14.04 21.38 7.99
C CYS A 361 -13.41 22.23 6.88
N GLN A 362 -12.42 23.04 7.24
CA GLN A 362 -11.57 23.77 6.30
C GLN A 362 -12.36 24.62 5.28
N GLN A 363 -13.11 25.62 5.78
CA GLN A 363 -13.98 26.49 4.98
C GLN A 363 -13.26 27.42 3.98
N GLN A 364 -11.93 27.41 3.93
CA GLN A 364 -11.12 28.24 3.03
C GLN A 364 -10.93 27.63 1.64
N GLY A 365 -11.46 26.43 1.42
CA GLY A 365 -11.40 25.71 0.15
C GLY A 365 -12.32 26.24 -0.96
N LEU A 366 -12.22 25.64 -2.16
CA LEU A 366 -13.14 25.92 -3.27
C LEU A 366 -14.26 24.89 -3.44
N ILE A 367 -14.36 23.86 -2.57
CA ILE A 367 -15.56 23.03 -2.50
C ILE A 367 -16.68 23.89 -1.91
N GLY A 368 -17.63 24.25 -2.77
CA GLY A 368 -18.49 25.41 -2.57
C GLY A 368 -19.64 25.18 -1.60
N ALA A 369 -20.13 23.95 -1.53
CA ALA A 369 -21.18 23.53 -0.61
C ALA A 369 -20.79 22.16 -0.02
N PRO A 370 -19.87 22.12 0.96
CA PRO A 370 -19.49 20.88 1.62
C PRO A 370 -20.73 20.21 2.23
N GLY A 371 -20.99 18.99 1.81
CA GLY A 371 -22.26 18.30 2.06
C GLY A 371 -22.34 17.01 1.26
N GLN A 372 -23.52 16.41 1.18
CA GLN A 372 -23.68 15.17 0.43
C GLN A 372 -23.57 15.39 -1.08
N PHE A 373 -22.75 14.58 -1.73
CA PHE A 373 -22.78 14.32 -3.16
C PHE A 373 -23.90 13.33 -3.52
N PHE A 374 -24.59 13.61 -4.63
CA PHE A 374 -25.62 12.72 -5.17
C PHE A 374 -25.16 12.15 -6.52
N GLY A 375 -25.08 10.83 -6.60
CA GLY A 375 -24.61 10.14 -7.79
C GLY A 375 -24.22 8.70 -7.50
N ARG A 376 -23.41 8.15 -8.40
CA ARG A 376 -22.91 6.77 -8.31
C ARG A 376 -21.40 6.78 -8.24
N ILE A 377 -20.84 5.88 -7.46
CA ILE A 377 -19.41 5.66 -7.35
C ILE A 377 -19.13 4.21 -7.66
N ASP A 378 -18.00 3.99 -8.30
CA ASP A 378 -17.50 2.67 -8.64
C ASP A 378 -15.96 2.65 -8.54
N GLU A 379 -15.39 1.45 -8.41
CA GLU A 379 -13.96 1.20 -8.61
C GLU A 379 -13.04 2.18 -7.83
N VAL A 380 -13.15 2.19 -6.50
CA VAL A 380 -12.42 3.13 -5.64
C VAL A 380 -11.10 2.53 -5.18
N TYR A 381 -10.00 3.20 -5.53
CA TYR A 381 -8.65 2.83 -5.14
C TYR A 381 -8.00 3.93 -4.29
N ILE A 382 -7.33 3.50 -3.23
CA ILE A 382 -6.60 4.38 -2.33
C ILE A 382 -5.14 3.93 -2.31
N PHE A 383 -4.21 4.82 -2.65
CA PHE A 383 -2.78 4.51 -2.73
C PHE A 383 -1.96 5.35 -1.75
N ARG A 384 -0.93 4.73 -1.17
CA ARG A 384 0.09 5.39 -0.34
C ARG A 384 1.30 5.87 -1.14
N LYS A 385 1.13 6.02 -2.47
CA LYS A 385 2.13 6.57 -3.39
C LYS A 385 1.48 7.63 -4.27
N GLU A 386 2.33 8.46 -4.85
CA GLU A 386 1.96 9.20 -6.05
C GLU A 386 1.85 8.22 -7.23
N LEU A 387 0.72 8.26 -7.95
CA LEU A 387 0.57 7.57 -9.22
C LEU A 387 1.23 8.39 -10.33
N THR A 388 1.95 7.70 -11.19
CA THR A 388 2.49 8.28 -12.43
C THR A 388 1.39 8.40 -13.49
N THR A 389 1.63 9.17 -14.55
CA THR A 389 0.70 9.23 -15.70
C THR A 389 0.45 7.85 -16.31
N ASP A 390 1.46 6.97 -16.34
CA ASP A 390 1.30 5.59 -16.82
C ASP A 390 0.41 4.76 -15.89
N ASP A 391 0.60 4.89 -14.56
CA ASP A 391 -0.28 4.23 -13.58
C ASP A 391 -1.75 4.67 -13.78
N VAL A 392 -1.99 5.97 -13.97
CA VAL A 392 -3.33 6.54 -14.20
C VAL A 392 -3.93 6.03 -15.51
N CYS A 393 -3.13 5.95 -16.57
CA CYS A 393 -3.55 5.40 -17.86
C CYS A 393 -3.97 3.93 -17.72
N VAL A 394 -3.21 3.12 -16.97
CA VAL A 394 -3.56 1.72 -16.72
C VAL A 394 -4.88 1.58 -15.97
N LEU A 395 -5.10 2.39 -14.92
CA LEU A 395 -6.35 2.41 -14.17
C LEU A 395 -7.57 2.84 -14.98
N TYR A 396 -7.38 3.57 -16.08
CA TYR A 396 -8.48 3.99 -16.95
C TYR A 396 -8.87 2.94 -18.00
N TYR A 397 -7.89 2.20 -18.55
CA TYR A 397 -8.13 1.30 -19.69
C TYR A 397 -8.27 -0.18 -19.33
N TYR A 398 -7.73 -0.62 -18.20
CA TYR A 398 -7.63 -2.05 -17.87
C TYR A 398 -8.45 -2.46 -16.65
N LYS A 399 -9.26 -1.53 -16.14
CA LYS A 399 -9.85 -1.62 -14.82
C LYS A 399 -11.26 -1.11 -14.83
#